data_AF-A0A1I6PAF6-F1
#
_entry.id   AF-A0A1I6PAF6-F1
#
_cell.length_a   1.000
_cell.length_b   1.000
_cell.length_c   1.000
_cell.angle_alpha   90.00
_cell.angle_beta   90.00
_cell.angle_gamma   90.00
#
_symmetry.space_group_name_H-M   'P 1'
#
loop_
_entity.id
_entity.type
_entity.pdbx_description
1 polymer ?
#
loop_
_entity_poly.entity_id
_entity_poly.type
_entity_poly.pdbx_seq_one_letter_code
_entity_poly.pdbx_strand_id
1 'polypeptide(L)'
;MDIDLLVNRPEHIEDVTKMVYKKFVIPTSSKKTYEEVVDFFKETYADIFPITFITNVDGQCVGTVSVFGDLSKIERSEMIETLFGFVLACICVVDMAYDFLK
;
A
#
# COMPACT_ATOMS: atom_id res chain seq x y z
N MET A 1 -18.46 -1.16 -1.70
CA MET A 1 -17.04 -1.23 -2.08
C MET A 1 -16.67 0.12 -2.65
N ASP A 2 -15.76 0.80 -1.98
CA ASP A 2 -15.20 2.09 -2.40
C ASP A 2 -13.67 2.03 -2.33
N ILE A 3 -13.03 2.89 -3.12
CA ILE A 3 -11.58 3.04 -3.15
C ILE A 3 -11.30 4.48 -2.79
N ASP A 4 -10.41 4.68 -1.82
CA ASP A 4 -10.05 6.00 -1.31
C ASP A 4 -8.55 6.05 -1.04
N LEU A 5 -8.01 7.26 -0.84
CA LEU A 5 -6.64 7.45 -0.38
C LEU A 5 -6.56 7.20 1.12
N LEU A 6 -5.48 6.57 1.58
CA LEU A 6 -5.26 6.33 3.01
C LEU A 6 -5.20 7.64 3.81
N VAL A 7 -4.65 8.71 3.23
CA VAL A 7 -4.61 10.05 3.87
C VAL A 7 -6.02 10.58 4.22
N ASN A 8 -7.04 10.18 3.46
CA ASN A 8 -8.42 10.58 3.72
C ASN A 8 -9.09 9.71 4.80
N ARG A 9 -8.48 8.58 5.15
CA ARG A 9 -9.03 7.52 5.99
C ARG A 9 -8.04 7.07 7.06
N PRO A 10 -7.58 7.97 7.95
CA PRO A 10 -6.58 7.66 8.96
C PRO A 10 -7.01 6.54 9.92
N GLU A 11 -8.32 6.28 10.06
CA GLU A 11 -8.85 5.15 10.81
C GLU A 11 -8.35 3.78 10.31
N HIS A 12 -7.92 3.68 9.05
CA HIS A 12 -7.44 2.45 8.43
C HIS A 12 -5.91 2.29 8.42
N ILE A 13 -5.16 3.21 9.03
CA ILE A 13 -3.68 3.13 9.09
C ILE A 13 -3.22 1.82 9.74
N GLU A 14 -3.85 1.43 10.85
CA GLU A 14 -3.52 0.18 11.55
C GLU A 14 -3.87 -1.05 10.73
N ASP A 15 -5.00 -1.03 10.01
CA ASP A 15 -5.40 -2.15 9.13
C ASP A 15 -4.37 -2.36 8.01
N VAL A 16 -3.99 -1.27 7.33
CA VAL A 16 -2.98 -1.27 6.27
C VAL A 16 -1.64 -1.74 6.81
N THR A 17 -1.19 -1.17 7.93
CA THR A 17 0.07 -1.54 8.59
C THR A 17 0.10 -3.02 8.91
N LYS A 18 -0.96 -3.55 9.53
CA LYS A 18 -1.06 -4.97 9.87
C LYS A 18 -1.00 -5.87 8.65
N MET A 19 -1.66 -5.51 7.56
CA MET A 19 -1.62 -6.27 6.30
C MET A 19 -0.20 -6.30 5.72
N VAL A 20 0.45 -5.13 5.65
CA VAL A 20 1.79 -4.96 5.08
C VAL A 20 2.83 -5.67 5.95
N TYR A 21 2.81 -5.44 7.27
CA TYR A 21 3.73 -6.05 8.21
C TYR A 21 3.65 -7.58 8.15
N LYS A 22 2.43 -8.14 8.19
CA LYS A 22 2.22 -9.58 8.12
C LYS A 22 2.67 -10.20 6.80
N LYS A 23 2.46 -9.51 5.67
CA LYS A 23 2.80 -10.05 4.34
C LYS A 23 4.26 -9.83 3.95
N PHE A 24 4.89 -8.75 4.37
CA PHE A 24 6.18 -8.30 3.82
C PHE A 24 7.29 -8.18 4.84
N VAL A 25 6.98 -8.02 6.13
CA VAL A 25 8.00 -7.85 7.17
C VAL A 25 8.24 -9.16 7.92
N ILE A 26 7.18 -9.79 8.46
CA ILE A 26 7.29 -11.07 9.18
C ILE A 26 7.95 -12.18 8.33
N PRO A 27 7.59 -12.37 7.04
CA PRO A 27 8.13 -13.46 6.26
C PRO A 27 9.55 -13.20 5.71
N THR A 28 10.07 -11.98 5.87
CA THR A 28 11.37 -11.57 5.32
C THR A 28 12.38 -11.35 6.43
N SER A 29 13.66 -11.23 6.08
CA SER A 29 14.72 -10.87 7.04
C SER A 29 14.76 -9.36 7.35
N SER A 30 13.62 -8.66 7.21
CA SER A 30 13.51 -7.24 7.51
C SER A 30 13.80 -6.97 8.98
N LYS A 31 14.43 -5.82 9.26
CA LYS A 31 14.61 -5.32 10.61
C LYS A 31 13.56 -4.29 11.02
N LYS A 32 12.64 -3.92 10.11
CA LYS A 32 11.60 -2.95 10.43
C LYS A 32 10.67 -3.51 11.51
N THR A 33 10.49 -2.71 12.54
CA THR A 33 9.52 -2.92 13.61
C THR A 33 8.12 -2.57 13.12
N TYR A 34 7.09 -3.07 13.82
CA TYR A 34 5.71 -2.70 13.51
C TYR A 34 5.49 -1.19 13.63
N GLU A 35 6.09 -0.57 14.65
CA GLU A 35 6.00 0.88 14.91
C GLU A 35 6.57 1.70 13.75
N GLU A 36 7.72 1.31 13.18
CA GLU A 36 8.29 1.96 12.00
C GLU A 36 7.38 1.84 10.76
N VAL A 37 6.62 0.74 10.64
CA VAL A 37 5.63 0.58 9.56
C VAL A 37 4.42 1.49 9.81
N VAL A 38 3.97 1.60 11.05
CA VAL A 38 2.86 2.50 11.42
C VAL A 38 3.24 3.93 11.10
N ASP A 39 4.42 4.36 11.52
CA ASP A 39 4.88 5.75 11.32
C ASP A 39 5.03 6.08 9.83
N PHE A 40 5.51 5.13 9.02
CA PHE A 40 5.52 5.26 7.57
C PHE A 40 4.12 5.52 6.98
N PHE A 41 3.09 4.81 7.45
CA PHE A 41 1.71 5.02 7.00
C PHE A 41 0.97 6.15 7.72
N LYS A 42 1.60 6.86 8.66
CA LYS A 42 1.09 8.14 9.17
C LYS A 42 1.52 9.30 8.29
N GLU A 43 2.71 9.22 7.69
CA GLU A 43 3.28 10.24 6.82
C GLU A 43 2.88 10.06 5.34
N THR A 44 1.59 9.83 5.07
CA THR A 44 1.06 9.65 3.72
C THR A 44 0.46 10.94 3.18
N TYR A 45 0.65 11.17 1.88
CA TYR A 45 0.19 12.37 1.19
C TYR A 45 -0.67 11.99 -0.03
N ALA A 46 -1.45 12.95 -0.52
CA ALA A 46 -2.28 12.76 -1.72
C ALA A 46 -1.51 12.94 -3.03
N ASP A 47 -0.39 13.66 -2.98
CA ASP A 47 0.35 14.16 -4.15
C ASP A 47 1.87 13.90 -4.06
N ILE A 48 2.36 13.39 -2.92
CA ILE A 48 3.76 13.03 -2.70
C ILE A 48 3.85 11.53 -2.48
N PHE A 49 4.83 10.91 -3.14
CA PHE A 49 5.07 9.48 -2.96
C PHE A 49 5.64 9.16 -1.58
N PRO A 50 5.21 8.04 -0.97
CA PRO A 50 4.30 7.03 -1.52
C PRO A 50 2.81 7.39 -1.37
N ILE A 51 2.04 7.24 -2.45
CA ILE A 51 0.59 7.43 -2.44
C ILE A 51 -0.07 6.07 -2.19
N THR A 52 -0.85 5.97 -1.13
CA THR A 52 -1.49 4.70 -0.71
C THR A 52 -3.00 4.77 -0.92
N PHE A 53 -3.53 3.80 -1.65
CA PHE A 53 -4.95 3.57 -1.86
C PHE A 53 -5.42 2.41 -0.99
N ILE A 54 -6.64 2.52 -0.47
CA ILE A 54 -7.30 1.46 0.26
C ILE A 54 -8.59 1.05 -0.44
N THR A 55 -8.94 -0.22 -0.31
CA THR A 55 -10.26 -0.73 -0.70
C THR A 55 -11.08 -0.95 0.55
N ASN A 56 -12.24 -0.29 0.63
CA ASN A 56 -13.15 -0.38 1.74
C ASN A 56 -14.42 -1.16 1.33
N VAL A 57 -14.83 -2.11 2.18
CA VAL A 57 -16.08 -2.86 2.05
C VAL A 57 -16.79 -2.80 3.39
N ASP A 58 -17.96 -2.15 3.41
CA ASP A 58 -18.80 -2.00 4.61
C ASP A 58 -18.06 -1.41 5.84
N GLY A 59 -17.16 -0.44 5.58
CA GLY A 59 -16.38 0.23 6.62
C GLY A 59 -15.13 -0.55 7.07
N GLN A 60 -14.77 -1.64 6.39
CA GLN A 60 -13.56 -2.41 6.65
C GLN A 60 -12.56 -2.28 5.49
N CYS A 61 -11.30 -2.00 5.83
CA CYS A 61 -10.20 -2.03 4.86
C CYS A 61 -9.86 -3.49 4.51
N VAL A 62 -10.17 -3.89 3.27
CA VAL A 62 -9.95 -5.26 2.77
C VAL A 62 -8.75 -5.38 1.85
N GLY A 63 -8.12 -4.26 1.49
CA GLY A 63 -6.95 -4.24 0.63
C GLY A 63 -6.27 -2.89 0.60
N THR A 64 -5.00 -2.89 0.22
CA THR A 64 -4.17 -1.70 0.10
C THR A 64 -3.23 -1.83 -1.09
N VAL A 65 -3.00 -0.72 -1.78
CA VAL A 65 -2.02 -0.59 -2.88
C VAL A 65 -1.28 0.72 -2.67
N SER A 66 0.04 0.65 -2.55
CA SER A 66 0.89 1.83 -2.48
C SER A 66 1.71 1.96 -3.77
N VAL A 67 1.78 3.18 -4.28
CA VAL A 67 2.57 3.53 -5.46
C VAL A 67 3.82 4.25 -5.00
N PHE A 68 4.97 3.84 -5.53
CA PHE A 68 6.29 4.43 -5.26
C PHE A 68 6.92 4.87 -6.60
N GLY A 69 7.38 6.11 -6.70
CA GLY A 69 8.08 6.63 -7.89
C GLY A 69 7.20 7.35 -8.91
N ASP A 70 7.82 8.01 -9.90
CA ASP A 70 7.19 8.97 -10.81
C ASP A 70 5.97 8.40 -11.61
N LEU A 71 4.83 9.09 -11.50
CA LEU A 71 3.58 8.80 -12.23
C LEU A 71 3.78 8.76 -13.76
N SER A 72 4.83 9.40 -14.29
CA SER A 72 5.13 9.45 -15.73
C SER A 72 5.44 8.08 -16.34
N LYS A 73 5.78 7.08 -15.51
CA LYS A 73 6.08 5.71 -15.95
C LYS A 73 4.91 4.74 -15.77
N ILE A 74 3.80 5.19 -15.20
CA ILE A 74 2.63 4.36 -14.92
C ILE A 74 1.61 4.59 -16.02
N GLU A 75 1.49 3.67 -16.97
CA GLU A 75 0.44 3.74 -17.97
C GLU A 75 -0.92 3.44 -17.30
N ARG A 76 -1.92 4.34 -17.49
CA ARG A 76 -3.25 4.24 -16.86
C ARG A 76 -3.96 2.90 -17.09
N SER A 77 -3.58 2.14 -18.10
CA SER A 77 -4.06 0.77 -18.39
C SER A 77 -3.59 -0.26 -17.36
N GLU A 78 -2.39 -0.12 -16.80
CA GLU A 78 -1.83 -1.10 -15.85
C GLU A 78 -2.52 -1.04 -14.48
N MET A 79 -2.97 0.15 -14.06
CA MET A 79 -3.74 0.31 -12.82
C MET A 79 -5.11 -0.38 -12.87
N ILE A 80 -5.78 -0.38 -14.04
CA ILE A 80 -7.14 -0.95 -14.17
C ILE A 80 -7.09 -2.47 -14.29
N GLU A 81 -6.12 -3.04 -15.02
CA GLU A 81 -5.94 -4.50 -15.07
C GLU A 81 -5.46 -5.08 -13.72
N THR A 82 -4.67 -4.32 -12.97
CA THR A 82 -4.25 -4.69 -11.60
C THR A 82 -5.43 -4.76 -10.62
N LEU A 83 -6.52 -4.03 -10.89
CA LEU A 83 -7.70 -3.98 -10.03
C LEU A 83 -8.76 -5.06 -10.33
N PHE A 84 -8.78 -5.60 -11.54
CA PHE A 84 -9.75 -6.62 -11.97
C PHE A 84 -9.19 -8.05 -12.03
N GLY A 85 -7.87 -8.22 -12.04
CA GLY A 85 -7.20 -9.52 -12.08
C GLY A 85 -6.43 -9.79 -10.80
N PHE A 86 -6.88 -10.77 -10.01
CA PHE A 86 -6.35 -11.29 -8.75
C PHE A 86 -4.86 -11.74 -8.75
N VAL A 87 -4.05 -11.39 -9.76
CA VAL A 87 -2.73 -11.98 -10.05
C VAL A 87 -1.60 -10.96 -10.22
N LEU A 88 -1.86 -9.66 -10.36
CA LEU A 88 -0.79 -8.65 -10.56
C LEU A 88 -0.63 -7.62 -9.43
N ALA A 89 -1.21 -7.89 -8.25
CA ALA A 89 -0.86 -7.15 -7.03
C ALA A 89 0.61 -7.36 -6.61
N CYS A 90 1.36 -8.24 -7.28
CA CYS A 90 2.75 -8.54 -6.97
C CYS A 90 3.76 -7.50 -7.51
N ILE A 91 3.48 -6.74 -8.57
CA ILE A 91 4.54 -5.88 -9.16
C ILE A 91 4.80 -4.64 -8.29
N CYS A 92 3.77 -3.88 -7.90
CA CYS A 92 3.95 -2.74 -6.98
C CYS A 92 4.34 -3.16 -5.57
N VAL A 93 3.91 -4.35 -5.14
CA VAL A 93 4.28 -4.93 -3.84
C VAL A 93 5.76 -5.34 -3.79
N VAL A 94 6.35 -5.76 -4.91
CA VAL A 94 7.76 -6.17 -4.95
C VAL A 94 8.69 -4.95 -4.94
N ASP A 95 8.35 -3.86 -5.65
CA ASP A 95 9.11 -2.60 -5.53
C ASP A 95 8.89 -1.93 -4.16
N MET A 96 7.65 -1.94 -3.66
CA MET A 96 7.36 -1.54 -2.29
C MET A 96 8.18 -2.38 -1.31
N ALA A 97 8.23 -3.71 -1.42
CA ALA A 97 9.07 -4.52 -0.57
C ALA A 97 10.57 -4.20 -0.76
N TYR A 98 11.04 -3.94 -1.97
CA TYR A 98 12.46 -3.67 -2.20
C TYR A 98 12.92 -2.31 -1.63
N ASP A 99 12.12 -1.26 -1.78
CA ASP A 99 12.40 0.07 -1.21
C ASP A 99 11.98 0.20 0.26
N PHE A 100 10.98 -0.55 0.71
CA PHE A 100 10.55 -0.61 2.12
C PHE A 100 11.45 -1.51 2.98
N LEU A 101 12.14 -2.50 2.41
CA LEU A 101 13.06 -3.39 3.13
C LEU A 101 14.52 -2.86 3.19
N LYS A 102 14.85 -1.83 2.42
CA LYS A 102 16.11 -1.08 2.56
C LYS A 102 16.07 -0.11 3.72
#